data_AF-A0A6A5R6N2-F1
#
_entry.id   AF-A0A6A5R6N2-F1
#
_cell.length_a   1.000
_cell.length_b   1.000
_cell.length_c   1.000
_cell.angle_alpha   90.00
_cell.angle_beta   90.00
_cell.angle_gamma   90.00
#
_symmetry.space_group_name_H-M   'P 1'
#
loop_
_entity.id
_entity.type
_entity.pdbx_description
1 polymer ?
#
loop_
_entity_poly.entity_id
_entity_poly.type
_entity_poly.pdbx_seq_one_letter_code
_entity_poly.pdbx_strand_id
1 'polypeptide(L)'
;MAYLLGWKDILRPIRDGYRHLFPSPDTGPTPEERQKQRALDRLKGFTYFDTFEQLEAWTDADTDPLQRANTPLLVRSGREGEDLGKANVLLCHDYAGNYHDHEGTSSVGLDEEKYTCEYLQYIDTLIYFSHKLVCIPPPTWTNTLHRNGVKALGTILIEPQTPDSEKLLQHGADGLSFPLATKLAKIVEHHGFDGWLVNIEKSFPTASWDANVLAAFLQQLKSELGAGKQLIW
;
A
#
# COMPACT_ATOMS: atom_id res chain seq x y z
N MET A 1 -22.27 25.60 -21.16
CA MET A 1 -22.96 24.29 -21.21
C MET A 1 -22.98 23.73 -19.80
N ALA A 2 -24.16 23.65 -19.18
CA ALA A 2 -24.30 23.09 -17.84
C ALA A 2 -24.18 21.57 -17.92
N TYR A 3 -23.24 20.99 -17.18
CA TYR A 3 -23.15 19.54 -16.99
C TYR A 3 -24.42 19.06 -16.29
N LEU A 4 -25.25 18.31 -17.00
CA LEU A 4 -26.36 17.57 -16.39
C LEU A 4 -25.76 16.47 -15.53
N LEU A 5 -25.79 16.67 -14.20
CA LEU A 5 -25.50 15.62 -13.22
C LEU A 5 -26.35 14.40 -13.57
N GLY A 6 -25.69 13.29 -13.90
CA GLY A 6 -26.39 12.07 -14.23
C GLY A 6 -27.17 11.60 -13.00
N TRP A 7 -28.32 10.98 -13.21
CA TRP A 7 -29.03 10.17 -12.21
C TRP A 7 -28.11 9.33 -11.28
N LYS A 8 -27.00 8.81 -11.81
CA LYS A 8 -25.97 8.10 -11.04
C LYS A 8 -25.31 8.98 -9.97
N ASP A 9 -25.05 10.26 -10.24
CA ASP A 9 -24.42 11.20 -9.30
C ASP A 9 -25.38 11.67 -8.21
N ILE A 10 -26.67 11.79 -8.54
CA ILE A 10 -27.74 12.13 -7.58
C ILE A 10 -27.96 10.97 -6.59
N LEU A 11 -27.86 9.73 -7.07
CA LEU A 11 -28.10 8.54 -6.25
C LEU A 11 -26.86 8.01 -5.54
N ARG A 12 -25.64 8.45 -5.89
CA ARG A 12 -24.38 8.04 -5.24
C ARG A 12 -24.43 8.20 -3.72
N PRO A 13 -24.79 9.36 -3.14
CA PRO A 13 -24.82 9.53 -1.68
C PRO A 13 -25.83 8.59 -0.98
N ILE A 14 -26.95 8.32 -1.64
CA ILE A 14 -27.98 7.39 -1.13
C ILE A 14 -27.45 5.95 -1.22
N ARG A 15 -26.95 5.53 -2.38
CA ARG A 15 -26.34 4.21 -2.57
C ARG A 15 -25.23 3.96 -1.57
N ASP A 16 -24.32 4.91 -1.40
CA ASP A 16 -23.18 4.79 -0.49
C ASP A 16 -23.63 4.81 0.97
N GLY A 17 -24.64 5.62 1.31
CA GLY A 17 -25.27 5.67 2.62
C GLY A 17 -26.01 4.38 3.01
N TYR A 18 -26.55 3.61 2.06
CA TYR A 18 -27.27 2.35 2.31
C TYR A 18 -26.44 1.10 1.97
N ARG A 19 -25.19 1.23 1.53
CA ARG A 19 -24.33 0.13 1.06
C ARG A 19 -24.09 -0.95 2.12
N HIS A 20 -24.15 -0.57 3.39
CA HIS A 20 -23.95 -1.46 4.55
C HIS A 20 -25.20 -2.30 4.90
N LEU A 21 -26.39 -1.95 4.37
CA LEU A 21 -27.67 -2.61 4.68
C LEU A 21 -28.04 -3.71 3.68
N PHE A 22 -27.35 -3.78 2.55
CA PHE A 22 -27.55 -4.80 1.55
C PHE A 22 -26.25 -5.57 1.38
N PRO A 23 -26.19 -6.88 1.66
CA PRO A 23 -25.06 -7.69 1.24
C PRO A 23 -24.97 -7.53 -0.28
N SER A 24 -23.92 -6.86 -0.74
CA SER A 24 -23.64 -6.85 -2.17
C SER A 24 -23.41 -8.31 -2.56
N PRO A 25 -24.12 -8.87 -3.57
CA PRO A 25 -23.68 -10.14 -4.12
C PRO A 25 -22.20 -9.98 -4.48
N ASP A 26 -21.35 -10.93 -4.11
CA ASP A 26 -19.95 -10.93 -4.54
C ASP A 26 -19.94 -11.16 -6.05
N THR A 27 -20.17 -10.08 -6.79
CA THR A 27 -20.00 -10.00 -8.24
C THR A 27 -18.52 -9.73 -8.58
N GLY A 28 -17.63 -9.82 -7.59
CA GLY A 28 -16.21 -9.77 -7.81
C GLY A 28 -15.73 -11.04 -8.52
N PRO A 29 -14.50 -11.02 -9.04
CA PRO A 29 -13.89 -12.21 -9.62
C PRO A 29 -13.90 -13.36 -8.62
N THR A 30 -14.10 -14.58 -9.12
CA THR A 30 -14.01 -15.82 -8.35
C THR A 30 -12.61 -16.00 -7.74
N PRO A 31 -12.44 -16.85 -6.71
CA PRO A 31 -11.13 -17.14 -6.15
C PRO A 31 -10.10 -17.61 -7.20
N GLU A 32 -10.54 -18.41 -8.18
CA GLU A 32 -9.69 -18.90 -9.28
C GLU A 32 -9.26 -17.76 -10.22
N GLU A 33 -10.19 -16.85 -10.58
CA GLU A 33 -9.87 -15.67 -11.37
C GLU A 33 -8.90 -14.73 -10.64
N ARG A 34 -9.08 -14.54 -9.33
CA ARG A 34 -8.14 -13.75 -8.50
C ARG A 34 -6.75 -14.38 -8.48
N GLN A 35 -6.67 -15.70 -8.32
CA GLN A 35 -5.40 -16.42 -8.34
C GLN A 35 -4.70 -16.30 -9.71
N LYS A 36 -5.46 -16.46 -10.80
CA LYS A 36 -4.95 -16.30 -12.16
C LYS A 36 -4.47 -14.87 -12.41
N GLN A 37 -5.24 -13.87 -12.00
CA GLN A 37 -4.84 -12.46 -12.13
C GLN A 37 -3.56 -12.18 -11.35
N ARG A 38 -3.44 -12.66 -10.11
CA ARG A 38 -2.22 -12.48 -9.31
C ARG A 38 -1.00 -13.15 -9.97
N ALA A 39 -1.17 -14.32 -10.58
CA ALA A 39 -0.09 -14.97 -11.32
C ALA A 39 0.37 -14.11 -12.52
N LEU A 40 -0.55 -13.45 -13.22
CA LEU A 40 -0.23 -12.51 -14.30
C LEU A 40 0.44 -11.23 -13.77
N ASP A 41 -0.04 -10.69 -12.66
CA ASP A 41 0.51 -9.48 -12.03
C ASP A 41 1.94 -9.73 -11.52
N ARG A 42 2.20 -10.93 -11.01
CA ARG A 42 3.55 -11.37 -10.62
C ARG A 42 4.53 -11.32 -11.79
N LEU A 43 4.11 -11.72 -13.00
CA LEU A 43 4.95 -11.61 -14.21
C LEU A 43 5.25 -10.15 -14.62
N LYS A 44 4.45 -9.20 -14.14
CA LYS A 44 4.65 -7.75 -14.33
C LYS A 44 5.49 -7.12 -13.21
N GLY A 45 5.83 -7.88 -12.17
CA GLY A 45 6.58 -7.41 -11.01
C GLY A 45 5.76 -6.79 -9.90
N PHE A 46 4.45 -6.95 -9.94
CA PHE A 46 3.58 -6.49 -8.87
C PHE A 46 3.55 -7.51 -7.74
N THR A 47 3.45 -7.00 -6.51
CA THR A 47 3.37 -7.82 -5.30
C THR A 47 2.31 -7.23 -4.39
N TYR A 48 1.37 -8.05 -3.95
CA TYR A 48 0.35 -7.66 -2.99
C TYR A 48 -0.24 -8.89 -2.32
N PHE A 49 -0.90 -8.67 -1.19
CA PHE A 49 -1.61 -9.70 -0.45
C PHE A 49 -3.08 -9.29 -0.30
N ASP A 50 -3.99 -10.20 -0.60
CA ASP A 50 -5.44 -9.99 -0.43
C ASP A 50 -5.94 -10.50 0.93
N THR A 51 -5.20 -11.43 1.57
CA THR A 51 -5.59 -12.05 2.85
C THR A 51 -4.41 -12.16 3.81
N PHE A 52 -4.71 -12.24 5.11
CA PHE A 52 -3.69 -12.45 6.15
C PHE A 52 -2.94 -13.77 5.96
N GLU A 53 -3.63 -14.84 5.54
CA GLU A 53 -2.98 -16.13 5.26
C GLU A 53 -1.88 -15.99 4.20
N GLN A 54 -2.11 -15.20 3.14
CA GLN A 54 -1.12 -14.96 2.11
C GLN A 54 0.07 -14.15 2.63
N LEU A 55 -0.20 -13.15 3.47
CA LEU A 55 0.82 -12.32 4.10
C LEU A 55 1.69 -13.15 5.08
N GLU A 56 1.06 -14.01 5.87
CA GLU A 56 1.73 -14.89 6.84
C GLU A 56 2.60 -15.94 6.14
N ALA A 57 2.06 -16.54 5.07
CA ALA A 57 2.74 -17.55 4.27
C ALA A 57 3.93 -17.01 3.46
N TRP A 58 3.99 -15.70 3.18
CA TRP A 58 5.06 -15.11 2.38
C TRP A 58 6.44 -15.35 2.97
N THR A 59 7.37 -15.72 2.08
CA THR A 59 8.80 -15.82 2.33
C THR A 59 9.60 -15.17 1.20
N ASP A 60 10.86 -14.87 1.47
CA ASP A 60 11.78 -14.28 0.48
C ASP A 60 11.96 -15.17 -0.76
N ALA A 61 11.79 -16.49 -0.61
CA ALA A 61 11.90 -17.46 -1.70
C ALA A 61 10.72 -17.41 -2.69
N ASP A 62 9.59 -16.80 -2.28
CA ASP A 62 8.40 -16.67 -3.12
C ASP A 62 8.52 -15.51 -4.12
N THR A 63 9.59 -14.71 -4.05
CA THR A 63 9.73 -13.46 -4.80
C THR A 63 10.65 -13.62 -6.01
N ASP A 64 10.17 -13.23 -7.20
CA ASP A 64 10.99 -13.14 -8.40
C ASP A 64 11.92 -11.91 -8.37
N PRO A 65 13.14 -11.99 -8.93
CA PRO A 65 14.08 -10.86 -8.93
C PRO A 65 13.51 -9.55 -9.50
N LEU A 66 12.60 -9.65 -10.47
CA LEU A 66 11.94 -8.51 -11.10
C LEU A 66 10.99 -7.75 -10.15
N GLN A 67 10.49 -8.38 -9.08
CA GLN A 67 9.59 -7.76 -8.09
C GLN A 67 10.32 -6.87 -7.08
N ARG A 68 11.66 -6.77 -7.16
CA ARG A 68 12.50 -6.01 -6.22
C ARG A 68 12.98 -4.72 -6.86
N ALA A 69 12.85 -3.62 -6.13
CA ALA A 69 13.51 -2.38 -6.50
C ALA A 69 15.03 -2.56 -6.38
N ASN A 70 15.78 -1.95 -7.29
CA ASN A 70 17.22 -2.10 -7.40
C ASN A 70 17.97 -0.76 -7.36
N THR A 71 17.23 0.34 -7.26
CA THR A 71 17.79 1.69 -7.13
C THR A 71 17.74 2.09 -5.65
N PRO A 72 18.86 2.42 -5.00
CA PRO A 72 18.83 2.99 -3.66
C PRO A 72 18.24 4.41 -3.68
N LEU A 73 17.64 4.84 -2.56
CA LEU A 73 17.14 6.20 -2.41
C LEU A 73 18.29 7.21 -2.53
N LEU A 74 18.28 8.02 -3.59
CA LEU A 74 19.31 9.02 -3.83
C LEU A 74 19.07 10.29 -3.00
N VAL A 75 20.14 10.93 -2.56
CA VAL A 75 20.07 12.19 -1.83
C VAL A 75 19.95 13.35 -2.82
N ARG A 76 19.00 14.27 -2.59
CA ARG A 76 18.87 15.48 -3.40
C ARG A 76 19.98 16.48 -3.06
N SER A 77 20.74 16.90 -4.07
CA SER A 77 21.65 18.05 -4.00
C SER A 77 20.85 19.34 -3.84
N GLY A 78 21.17 20.15 -2.82
CA GLY A 78 20.48 21.43 -2.53
C GLY A 78 19.59 21.45 -1.28
N ARG A 79 19.63 20.39 -0.44
CA ARG A 79 19.12 20.45 0.95
C ARG A 79 20.13 21.08 1.94
N GLU A 80 21.18 21.73 1.44
CA GLU A 80 22.11 22.52 2.26
C GLU A 80 21.53 23.92 2.49
N GLY A 81 20.84 24.08 3.61
CA GLY A 81 20.30 25.34 4.10
C GLY A 81 19.41 25.04 5.30
N GLU A 82 19.58 25.81 6.38
CA GLU A 82 18.75 25.69 7.58
C GLU A 82 17.27 25.66 7.21
N ASP A 83 16.54 24.77 7.89
CA ASP A 83 15.15 24.36 7.71
C ASP A 83 14.15 25.50 8.04
N LEU A 84 14.29 26.64 7.37
CA LEU A 84 13.47 27.82 7.57
C LEU A 84 12.15 27.65 6.83
N GLY A 85 11.22 26.90 7.43
CA GLY A 85 9.79 26.95 7.11
C GLY A 85 9.34 26.19 5.85
N LYS A 86 10.03 25.11 5.46
CA LYS A 86 9.61 24.29 4.33
C LYS A 86 8.51 23.31 4.74
N ALA A 87 7.41 23.28 3.97
CA ALA A 87 6.40 22.24 4.08
C ALA A 87 6.82 21.01 3.26
N ASN A 88 6.70 19.82 3.86
CA ASN A 88 6.88 18.57 3.14
C ASN A 88 5.59 18.21 2.40
N VAL A 89 5.70 17.72 1.16
CA VAL A 89 4.54 17.29 0.37
C VAL A 89 4.54 15.77 0.28
N LEU A 90 3.43 15.19 0.73
CA LEU A 90 3.09 13.80 0.50
C LEU A 90 2.07 13.70 -0.63
N LEU A 91 2.31 12.79 -1.57
CA LEU A 91 1.35 12.44 -2.62
C LEU A 91 0.85 11.02 -2.43
N CYS A 92 -0.47 10.81 -2.50
CA CYS A 92 -1.08 9.48 -2.45
C CYS A 92 -1.67 9.13 -3.82
N HIS A 93 -1.15 8.08 -4.46
CA HIS A 93 -1.63 7.55 -5.73
C HIS A 93 -2.70 6.49 -5.46
N ASP A 94 -3.97 6.90 -5.47
CA ASP A 94 -5.14 6.01 -5.34
C ASP A 94 -5.90 5.94 -6.68
N TYR A 95 -5.35 5.16 -7.60
CA TYR A 95 -5.93 5.01 -8.95
C TYR A 95 -6.86 3.80 -9.01
N ALA A 96 -8.00 3.99 -9.68
CA ALA A 96 -8.98 2.94 -9.88
C ALA A 96 -8.38 1.78 -10.68
N GLY A 97 -8.41 0.58 -10.10
CA GLY A 97 -7.85 -0.62 -10.72
C GLY A 97 -6.61 -1.18 -10.00
N ASN A 98 -6.13 -0.52 -8.94
CA ASN A 98 -4.96 -0.91 -8.17
C ASN A 98 -3.67 -0.79 -8.99
N TYR A 99 -3.26 -1.87 -9.67
CA TYR A 99 -2.03 -1.93 -10.46
C TYR A 99 -2.34 -1.80 -11.94
N HIS A 100 -1.57 -0.97 -12.64
CA HIS A 100 -1.76 -0.75 -14.06
C HIS A 100 -0.64 -1.36 -14.89
N ASP A 101 -0.99 -1.97 -16.02
CA ASP A 101 -0.04 -2.72 -16.86
C ASP A 101 1.20 -1.92 -17.30
N HIS A 102 1.05 -0.62 -17.50
CA HIS A 102 2.15 0.28 -17.89
C HIS A 102 3.16 0.54 -16.76
N GLU A 103 2.82 0.19 -15.53
CA GLU A 103 3.69 0.28 -14.36
C GLU A 103 4.51 -0.99 -14.17
N GLY A 104 4.27 -2.04 -14.97
CA GLY A 104 5.00 -3.29 -14.88
C GLY A 104 6.47 -3.14 -15.29
N THR A 105 7.30 -4.10 -14.89
CA THR A 105 8.72 -4.16 -15.27
C THR A 105 8.95 -4.41 -16.76
N SER A 106 7.94 -4.95 -17.44
CA SER A 106 7.96 -5.17 -18.88
C SER A 106 7.63 -3.87 -19.59
N SER A 107 8.54 -3.38 -20.44
CA SER A 107 8.27 -2.23 -21.28
C SER A 107 7.15 -2.55 -22.27
N VAL A 108 5.97 -2.02 -22.03
CA VAL A 108 4.83 -2.08 -22.95
C VAL A 108 4.74 -0.77 -23.71
N GLY A 109 4.45 -0.84 -25.00
CA GLY A 109 4.08 0.35 -25.77
C GLY A 109 2.78 0.93 -25.23
N LEU A 110 2.70 2.26 -25.11
CA LEU A 110 1.49 2.95 -24.66
C LEU A 110 0.87 3.68 -25.84
N ASP A 111 -0.39 3.36 -26.13
CA ASP A 111 -1.19 4.03 -27.17
C ASP A 111 -1.75 5.38 -26.68
N GLU A 112 -1.76 5.60 -25.36
CA GLU A 112 -2.34 6.76 -24.71
C GLU A 112 -1.41 7.30 -23.62
N GLU A 113 -1.53 8.60 -23.33
CA GLU A 113 -0.86 9.24 -22.20
C GLU A 113 -1.32 8.61 -20.88
N LYS A 114 -0.37 8.32 -19.99
CA LYS A 114 -0.61 7.77 -18.65
C LYS A 114 0.08 8.66 -17.61
N TYR A 115 -0.39 8.56 -16.37
CA TYR A 115 0.15 9.35 -15.28
C TYR A 115 1.57 8.90 -14.92
N THR A 116 2.51 9.85 -14.83
CA THR A 116 3.93 9.58 -14.55
C THR A 116 4.49 10.38 -13.37
N CYS A 117 3.67 11.22 -12.72
CA CYS A 117 4.07 12.10 -11.62
C CYS A 117 5.32 12.95 -11.93
N GLU A 118 5.20 13.93 -12.84
CA GLU A 118 6.36 14.66 -13.38
C GLU A 118 7.07 15.60 -12.38
N TYR A 119 6.37 16.06 -11.32
CA TYR A 119 6.84 17.11 -10.42
C TYR A 119 7.50 16.57 -9.13
N LEU A 120 8.34 15.53 -9.25
CA LEU A 120 8.97 14.84 -8.11
C LEU A 120 9.87 15.76 -7.26
N GLN A 121 10.38 16.87 -7.80
CA GLN A 121 11.18 17.85 -7.06
C GLN A 121 10.44 18.49 -5.89
N TYR A 122 9.11 18.53 -5.94
CA TYR A 122 8.27 19.10 -4.88
C TYR A 122 7.70 18.06 -3.92
N ILE A 123 7.86 16.77 -4.23
CA ILE A 123 7.29 15.66 -3.45
C ILE A 123 8.40 15.06 -2.59
N ASP A 124 8.13 14.84 -1.30
CA ASP A 124 9.08 14.20 -0.39
C ASP A 124 8.78 12.70 -0.25
N THR A 125 7.49 12.34 -0.26
CA THR A 125 7.00 10.98 -0.13
C THR A 125 5.85 10.72 -1.09
N LEU A 126 5.88 9.60 -1.80
CA LEU A 126 4.77 9.08 -2.59
C LEU A 126 4.28 7.78 -1.97
N ILE A 127 2.97 7.69 -1.72
CA ILE A 127 2.28 6.45 -1.32
C ILE A 127 1.67 5.85 -2.58
N TYR A 128 2.05 4.62 -2.90
CA TYR A 128 1.35 3.84 -3.91
C TYR A 128 0.19 3.11 -3.22
N PHE A 129 -1.03 3.58 -3.45
CA PHE A 129 -2.22 3.10 -2.78
C PHE A 129 -2.96 2.09 -3.66
N SER A 130 -3.41 1.00 -3.04
CA SER A 130 -4.38 0.10 -3.65
C SER A 130 -5.31 -0.46 -2.58
N HIS A 131 -6.43 -1.02 -3.02
CA HIS A 131 -7.41 -1.69 -2.17
C HIS A 131 -7.03 -3.16 -1.90
N LYS A 132 -5.74 -3.41 -1.69
CA LYS A 132 -5.19 -4.70 -1.25
C LYS A 132 -4.93 -4.64 0.25
N LEU A 133 -5.05 -5.76 0.96
CA LEU A 133 -4.74 -5.83 2.40
C LEU A 133 -3.32 -5.30 2.66
N VAL A 134 -2.37 -5.72 1.84
CA VAL A 134 -1.01 -5.17 1.81
C VAL A 134 -0.59 -4.95 0.36
N CYS A 135 -0.12 -3.73 0.07
CA CYS A 135 0.26 -3.25 -1.25
C CYS A 135 1.73 -2.85 -1.28
N ILE A 136 2.53 -3.52 -2.12
CA ILE A 136 3.93 -3.17 -2.30
C ILE A 136 4.03 -2.28 -3.54
N PRO A 137 4.66 -1.09 -3.47
CA PRO A 137 4.80 -0.22 -4.63
C PRO A 137 5.52 -0.94 -5.76
N PRO A 138 5.09 -0.78 -7.03
CA PRO A 138 5.78 -1.38 -8.16
C PRO A 138 7.27 -1.03 -8.16
N PRO A 139 8.16 -1.98 -8.52
CA PRO A 139 9.60 -1.72 -8.52
C PRO A 139 9.98 -0.60 -9.50
N THR A 140 9.24 -0.42 -10.59
CA THR A 140 9.38 0.69 -11.54
C THR A 140 9.11 2.05 -10.89
N TRP A 141 8.03 2.16 -10.10
CA TRP A 141 7.69 3.34 -9.30
C TRP A 141 8.77 3.60 -8.25
N THR A 142 9.10 2.60 -7.43
CA THR A 142 10.13 2.71 -6.38
C THR A 142 11.47 3.16 -6.97
N ASN A 143 11.92 2.55 -8.07
CA ASN A 143 13.16 2.94 -8.72
C ASN A 143 13.13 4.38 -9.24
N THR A 144 12.02 4.81 -9.84
CA THR A 144 11.84 6.18 -10.35
C THR A 144 11.85 7.20 -9.23
N LEU A 145 11.13 6.92 -8.14
CA LEU A 145 11.07 7.76 -6.95
C LEU A 145 12.44 7.89 -6.28
N HIS A 146 13.13 6.77 -6.11
CA HIS A 146 14.45 6.72 -5.51
C HIS A 146 15.50 7.50 -6.30
N ARG A 147 15.48 7.42 -7.64
CA ARG A 147 16.36 8.24 -8.51
C ARG A 147 16.16 9.75 -8.29
N ASN A 148 14.95 10.14 -7.89
CA ASN A 148 14.59 11.53 -7.62
C ASN A 148 14.61 11.88 -6.12
N GLY A 149 15.12 11.00 -5.26
CA GLY A 149 15.16 11.20 -3.81
C GLY A 149 13.79 11.35 -3.15
N VAL A 150 12.74 10.78 -3.74
CA VAL A 150 11.40 10.67 -3.16
C VAL A 150 11.29 9.31 -2.47
N LYS A 151 10.70 9.28 -1.26
CA LYS A 151 10.40 8.02 -0.59
C LYS A 151 9.19 7.32 -1.21
N ALA A 152 9.26 6.01 -1.36
CA ALA A 152 8.15 5.19 -1.85
C ALA A 152 7.52 4.38 -0.70
N LEU A 153 6.25 4.63 -0.37
CA LEU A 153 5.53 3.86 0.64
C LEU A 153 4.46 2.98 0.01
N GLY A 154 4.32 1.77 0.55
CA GLY A 154 3.17 0.90 0.30
C GLY A 154 2.02 1.20 1.25
N THR A 155 0.98 0.39 1.18
CA THR A 155 -0.16 0.47 2.10
C THR A 155 -0.44 -0.83 2.82
N ILE A 156 -0.85 -0.70 4.08
CA ILE A 156 -1.55 -1.72 4.87
C ILE A 156 -2.97 -1.18 5.05
N LEU A 157 -3.95 -1.86 4.48
CA LEU A 157 -5.34 -1.40 4.46
C LEU A 157 -6.26 -2.39 5.14
N ILE A 158 -6.95 -1.94 6.19
CA ILE A 158 -8.03 -2.70 6.83
C ILE A 158 -9.36 -1.99 6.52
N GLU A 159 -10.07 -2.49 5.52
CA GLU A 159 -11.39 -1.99 5.13
C GLU A 159 -12.48 -2.59 6.04
N PRO A 160 -13.69 -2.01 6.08
CA PRO A 160 -14.81 -2.54 6.86
C PRO A 160 -15.11 -4.04 6.58
N GLN A 161 -14.95 -4.47 5.34
CA GLN A 161 -15.17 -5.84 4.87
C GLN A 161 -13.97 -6.77 5.06
N THR A 162 -12.81 -6.28 5.50
CA THR A 162 -11.61 -7.10 5.63
C THR A 162 -11.85 -8.23 6.66
N PRO A 163 -11.79 -9.50 6.25
CA PRO A 163 -11.94 -10.63 7.17
C PRO A 163 -10.71 -10.74 8.07
N ASP A 164 -10.90 -11.32 9.25
CA ASP A 164 -9.83 -11.63 10.21
C ASP A 164 -8.90 -10.46 10.58
N SER A 165 -9.41 -9.22 10.54
CA SER A 165 -8.63 -7.99 10.81
C SER A 165 -7.85 -8.03 12.13
N GLU A 166 -8.39 -8.72 13.14
CA GLU A 166 -7.76 -8.93 14.45
C GLU A 166 -6.39 -9.62 14.38
N LYS A 167 -6.12 -10.39 13.32
CA LYS A 167 -4.80 -11.00 13.08
C LYS A 167 -3.68 -9.97 13.05
N LEU A 168 -3.96 -8.75 12.55
CA LEU A 168 -2.98 -7.66 12.52
C LEU A 168 -2.36 -7.38 13.90
N LEU A 169 -3.18 -7.48 14.95
CA LEU A 169 -2.81 -7.16 16.33
C LEU A 169 -2.64 -8.41 17.19
N GLN A 170 -2.53 -9.59 16.58
CA GLN A 170 -2.32 -10.84 17.30
C GLN A 170 -0.88 -10.93 17.80
N HIS A 171 -0.74 -11.24 19.09
CA HIS A 171 0.58 -11.46 19.70
C HIS A 171 1.16 -12.82 19.30
N GLY A 172 2.48 -12.89 19.25
CA GLY A 172 3.23 -14.12 19.07
C GLY A 172 3.18 -15.03 20.30
N ALA A 173 3.88 -16.17 20.21
CA ALA A 173 3.94 -17.14 21.30
C ALA A 173 4.58 -16.60 22.59
N ASP A 174 5.36 -15.52 22.50
CA ASP A 174 5.93 -14.81 23.64
C ASP A 174 4.92 -13.92 24.39
N GLY A 175 3.74 -13.67 23.78
CA GLY A 175 2.71 -12.78 24.31
C GLY A 175 3.08 -11.29 24.31
N LEU A 176 4.21 -10.91 23.70
CA LEU A 176 4.75 -9.54 23.74
C LEU A 176 4.99 -8.94 22.36
N SER A 177 5.36 -9.76 21.38
CA SER A 177 5.66 -9.29 20.03
C SER A 177 4.49 -9.48 19.07
N PHE A 178 4.48 -8.71 17.99
CA PHE A 178 3.55 -8.82 16.88
C PHE A 178 4.26 -9.43 15.66
N PRO A 179 4.05 -10.72 15.35
CA PRO A 179 4.74 -11.39 14.23
C PRO A 179 4.51 -10.71 12.87
N LEU A 180 3.32 -10.11 12.67
CA LEU A 180 3.02 -9.37 11.46
C LEU A 180 3.79 -8.05 11.35
N ALA A 181 4.13 -7.38 12.46
CA ALA A 181 4.99 -6.20 12.42
C ALA A 181 6.38 -6.58 11.84
N THR A 182 6.94 -7.70 12.31
CA THR A 182 8.20 -8.25 11.79
C THR A 182 8.11 -8.65 10.33
N LYS A 183 7.02 -9.33 9.94
CA LYS A 183 6.78 -9.70 8.55
C LYS A 183 6.74 -8.48 7.63
N LEU A 184 6.00 -7.44 8.03
CA LEU A 184 5.85 -6.20 7.26
C LEU A 184 7.15 -5.40 7.16
N ALA A 185 7.98 -5.38 8.21
CA ALA A 185 9.31 -4.78 8.15
C ALA A 185 10.23 -5.54 7.19
N LYS A 186 10.19 -6.87 7.23
CA LYS A 186 10.97 -7.73 6.33
C LYS A 186 10.59 -7.55 4.86
N ILE A 187 9.30 -7.38 4.55
CA ILE A 187 8.82 -7.09 3.19
C ILE A 187 9.41 -5.77 2.67
N VAL A 188 9.47 -4.72 3.51
CA VAL A 188 10.06 -3.43 3.15
C VAL A 188 11.54 -3.57 2.79
N GLU A 189 12.30 -4.27 3.63
CA GLU A 189 13.71 -4.54 3.37
C GLU A 189 13.90 -5.37 2.09
N HIS A 190 13.11 -6.44 1.92
CA HIS A 190 13.25 -7.37 0.81
C HIS A 190 12.97 -6.73 -0.55
N HIS A 191 11.86 -5.98 -0.66
CA HIS A 191 11.44 -5.33 -1.90
C HIS A 191 12.10 -3.96 -2.14
N GLY A 192 12.72 -3.38 -1.12
CA GLY A 192 13.57 -2.20 -1.24
C GLY A 192 12.81 -0.87 -1.34
N PHE A 193 11.63 -0.74 -0.72
CA PHE A 193 10.88 0.52 -0.60
C PHE A 193 10.99 1.09 0.82
N ASP A 194 10.27 2.17 1.16
CA ASP A 194 10.59 3.01 2.33
C ASP A 194 9.66 2.90 3.53
N GLY A 195 8.66 2.03 3.50
CA GLY A 195 7.75 1.77 4.61
C GLY A 195 6.29 1.88 4.21
N TRP A 196 5.44 2.25 5.17
CA TRP A 196 4.01 2.00 5.08
C TRP A 196 3.16 3.23 5.43
N LEU A 197 2.07 3.42 4.68
CA LEU A 197 0.84 3.99 5.22
C LEU A 197 0.01 2.84 5.81
N VAL A 198 -0.44 3.00 7.04
CA VAL A 198 -1.39 2.10 7.70
C VAL A 198 -2.73 2.80 7.77
N ASN A 199 -3.70 2.32 6.99
CA ASN A 199 -5.06 2.85 6.98
C ASN A 199 -6.03 1.80 7.54
N ILE A 200 -6.63 2.08 8.70
CA ILE A 200 -7.59 1.18 9.34
C ILE A 200 -8.94 1.86 9.44
N GLU A 201 -9.89 1.39 8.63
CA GLU A 201 -11.25 1.90 8.48
C GLU A 201 -12.28 1.01 9.21
N LYS A 202 -11.79 0.07 10.02
CA LYS A 202 -12.61 -0.91 10.74
C LYS A 202 -12.30 -0.88 12.23
N SER A 203 -13.36 -0.87 13.04
CA SER A 203 -13.22 -1.06 14.49
C SER A 203 -12.85 -2.50 14.82
N PHE A 204 -11.91 -2.67 15.74
CA PHE A 204 -11.63 -3.98 16.34
C PHE A 204 -12.65 -4.32 17.44
N PRO A 205 -12.90 -5.62 17.73
CA PRO A 205 -13.81 -6.01 18.80
C PRO A 205 -13.36 -5.47 20.16
N THR A 206 -14.26 -4.77 20.88
CA THR A 206 -13.95 -4.15 22.18
C THR A 206 -13.50 -5.14 23.25
N ALA A 207 -13.89 -6.42 23.14
CA ALA A 207 -13.53 -7.45 24.11
C ALA A 207 -12.05 -7.86 24.06
N SER A 208 -11.36 -7.59 22.94
CA SER A 208 -10.00 -8.08 22.67
C SER A 208 -9.01 -7.00 22.24
N TRP A 209 -9.42 -5.72 22.25
CA TRP A 209 -8.62 -4.62 21.74
C TRP A 209 -8.71 -3.36 22.60
N ASP A 210 -7.57 -2.68 22.73
CA ASP A 210 -7.49 -1.29 23.16
C ASP A 210 -6.48 -0.49 22.29
N ALA A 211 -6.50 0.83 22.42
CA ALA A 211 -5.62 1.70 21.64
C ALA A 211 -4.11 1.51 21.94
N ASN A 212 -3.75 1.02 23.12
CA ASN A 212 -2.36 0.74 23.48
C ASN A 212 -1.82 -0.48 22.72
N VAL A 213 -2.65 -1.49 22.44
CA VAL A 213 -2.26 -2.64 21.61
C VAL A 213 -1.90 -2.18 20.21
N LEU A 214 -2.72 -1.32 19.60
CA LEU A 214 -2.41 -0.75 18.29
C LEU A 214 -1.14 0.13 18.34
N ALA A 215 -1.01 0.97 19.37
CA ALA A 215 0.19 1.79 19.53
C ALA A 215 1.46 0.92 19.68
N ALA A 216 1.38 -0.19 20.42
CA ALA A 216 2.48 -1.13 20.59
C ALA A 216 2.84 -1.83 19.27
N PHE A 217 1.85 -2.24 18.48
CA PHE A 217 2.06 -2.77 17.14
C PHE A 217 2.79 -1.76 16.23
N LEU A 218 2.31 -0.52 16.19
CA LEU A 218 2.92 0.53 15.36
C LEU A 218 4.33 0.89 15.85
N GLN A 219 4.58 0.87 17.16
CA GLN A 219 5.91 1.09 17.73
C GLN A 219 6.87 -0.03 17.35
N GLN A 220 6.46 -1.30 17.46
CA GLN A 220 7.28 -2.43 17.04
C GLN A 220 7.57 -2.34 15.54
N LEU A 221 6.55 -2.14 14.70
CA LEU A 221 6.72 -2.00 13.25
C LEU A 221 7.68 -0.84 12.94
N LYS A 222 7.51 0.33 13.56
CA LYS A 222 8.38 1.48 13.33
C LYS A 222 9.83 1.21 13.75
N SER A 223 10.03 0.50 14.86
CA SER A 223 11.35 0.10 15.36
C SER A 223 12.04 -0.84 14.38
N GLU A 224 11.35 -1.88 13.92
CA GLU A 224 11.90 -2.92 13.04
C GLU A 224 12.13 -2.44 11.60
N LEU A 225 11.34 -1.48 11.10
CA LEU A 225 11.62 -0.79 9.85
C LEU A 225 12.99 -0.07 9.86
N GLY A 226 13.47 0.33 11.04
CA GLY A 226 14.76 0.97 11.21
C GLY A 226 14.80 2.45 10.82
N ALA A 227 16.02 2.99 10.85
CA ALA A 227 16.28 4.39 10.55
C ALA A 227 16.09 4.70 9.05
N GLY A 228 15.54 5.87 8.73
CA GLY A 228 15.31 6.31 7.35
C GLY A 228 13.97 5.88 6.75
N LYS A 229 13.40 4.74 7.19
CA LYS A 229 12.07 4.27 6.80
C LYS A 229 10.95 5.05 7.48
N GLN A 230 9.78 5.12 6.85
CA GLN A 230 8.65 5.93 7.30
C GLN A 230 7.44 5.05 7.59
N LEU A 231 6.75 5.35 8.68
CA LEU A 231 5.47 4.77 9.04
C LEU A 231 4.49 5.92 9.21
N ILE A 232 3.36 5.86 8.52
CA ILE A 232 2.27 6.83 8.58
C ILE A 232 1.03 6.08 9.04
N TRP A 233 0.31 6.65 10.00
CA TRP A 233 -0.99 6.20 10.47
C TRP A 233 -1.95 7.38 10.40
#